data_AF-I1BN45-F1
#
_entry.id   AF-I1BN45-F1
#
_cell.length_a   1.000
_cell.length_b   1.000
_cell.length_c   1.000
_cell.angle_alpha   90.00
_cell.angle_beta   90.00
_cell.angle_gamma   90.00
#
_symmetry.space_group_name_H-M   'P 1'
#
loop_
_entity.id
_entity.type
_entity.pdbx_description
1 polymer ?
#
loop_
_entity_poly.entity_id
_entity_poly.type
_entity_poly.pdbx_seq_one_letter_code
_entity_poly.pdbx_strand_id
1 'polypeptide(L)'
;MKSTPEVLNEIFPPSLTAHWFHAIDSPIVDPIAERKKKRFGTETQQRVPAKCWVPFSKRDNAALEKAYQTNYSTVPVNEDYLFEVDISKREIRPVYWEGPIFEVRRAIWFTQMDGSWVPCEEKMSKQIEEGYLKHKPYQKPVVKSVEEIDITEAANGNDEPSNKPVKKPEVEEYIEEKEYLLGPYLGQYVVYTSSTHAWLL
;
A
#
# COMPACT_ATOMS: atom_id res chain seq x y z
N MET A 1 -29.99 31.25 -26.11
CA MET A 1 -29.31 29.94 -25.96
C MET A 1 -28.04 30.16 -25.17
N LYS A 2 -28.06 29.92 -23.86
CA LYS A 2 -26.84 29.91 -23.03
C LYS A 2 -26.51 28.45 -22.79
N SER A 3 -25.44 27.97 -23.42
CA SER A 3 -24.86 26.66 -23.16
C SER A 3 -24.36 26.64 -21.71
N THR A 4 -24.99 25.83 -20.86
CA THR A 4 -24.43 25.45 -19.57
C THR A 4 -23.12 24.69 -19.82
N PRO A 5 -22.01 25.04 -19.15
CA PRO A 5 -20.80 24.25 -19.23
C PRO A 5 -21.07 22.90 -18.54
N GLU A 6 -20.75 21.80 -19.22
CA GLU A 6 -20.64 20.49 -18.58
C GLU A 6 -19.61 20.61 -17.46
N VAL A 7 -20.08 20.54 -16.21
CA VAL A 7 -19.22 20.38 -15.05
C VAL A 7 -18.66 18.96 -15.17
N LEU A 8 -17.42 18.84 -15.63
CA LEU A 8 -16.66 17.61 -15.49
C LEU A 8 -16.66 17.28 -13.99
N ASN A 9 -17.39 16.24 -13.61
CA ASN A 9 -17.32 15.66 -12.28
C ASN A 9 -15.91 15.03 -12.15
N GLU A 10 -14.91 15.84 -11.80
CA GLU A 10 -13.58 15.35 -11.50
C GLU A 10 -13.64 14.50 -10.22
N ILE A 11 -13.76 13.19 -10.41
CA ILE A 11 -13.65 12.22 -9.32
C ILE A 11 -12.18 12.24 -8.87
N PHE A 12 -11.93 12.88 -7.73
CA PHE A 12 -10.62 12.94 -7.10
C PHE A 12 -10.17 11.56 -6.59
N PRO A 13 -8.85 11.28 -6.54
CA PRO A 13 -8.35 10.08 -5.90
C PRO A 13 -8.79 10.04 -4.44
N PRO A 14 -9.08 8.84 -3.89
CA PRO A 14 -9.40 8.71 -2.48
C PRO A 14 -8.22 9.19 -1.62
N SER A 15 -8.52 9.80 -0.48
CA SER A 15 -7.48 10.22 0.46
C SER A 15 -6.76 9.01 1.04
N LEU A 16 -5.48 8.84 0.71
CA LEU A 16 -4.66 7.76 1.24
C LEU A 16 -4.12 8.13 2.62
N THR A 17 -4.29 7.23 3.59
CA THR A 17 -3.74 7.40 4.95
C THR A 17 -2.47 6.57 5.10
N ALA A 18 -1.32 7.22 5.13
CA ALA A 18 -0.05 6.55 5.36
C ALA A 18 0.08 6.10 6.81
N HIS A 19 0.61 4.89 6.98
CA HIS A 19 0.95 4.31 8.27
C HIS A 19 2.44 4.01 8.32
N TRP A 20 3.04 4.28 9.47
CA TRP A 20 4.45 4.07 9.74
C TRP A 20 4.65 2.80 10.56
N PHE A 21 5.66 2.03 10.20
CA PHE A 21 6.03 0.78 10.84
C PHE A 21 7.52 0.75 11.12
N HIS A 22 7.95 -0.05 12.09
CA HIS A 22 9.35 -0.41 12.26
C HIS A 22 9.54 -1.93 12.29
N ALA A 23 10.70 -2.36 11.81
CA ALA A 23 11.11 -3.76 11.88
C ALA A 23 11.48 -4.15 13.32
N ILE A 24 11.38 -5.45 13.63
CA ILE A 24 11.76 -6.00 14.94
C ILE A 24 12.65 -7.26 14.86
N ASP A 25 12.91 -7.78 13.67
CA ASP A 25 13.61 -9.04 13.45
C ASP A 25 15.00 -8.87 12.80
N SER A 26 15.13 -7.92 11.87
CA SER A 26 16.34 -7.74 11.06
C SER A 26 16.94 -6.34 11.31
N PRO A 27 17.91 -6.19 12.24
CA PRO A 27 18.59 -4.93 12.43
C PRO A 27 19.44 -4.59 11.20
N ILE A 28 19.40 -3.31 10.81
CA ILE A 28 20.29 -2.72 9.80
C ILE A 28 21.71 -2.74 10.36
N VAL A 29 21.92 -2.18 11.54
CA VAL A 29 23.22 -2.15 12.22
C VAL A 29 23.04 -2.67 13.63
N ASP A 30 23.90 -3.57 14.07
CA ASP A 30 24.04 -3.94 15.49
C ASP A 30 25.49 -3.65 15.91
N PRO A 31 25.75 -2.49 16.55
CA PRO A 31 27.10 -2.09 16.93
C PRO A 31 27.80 -3.09 17.86
N ILE A 32 27.04 -3.79 18.71
CA ILE A 32 27.56 -4.78 19.65
C ILE A 32 27.97 -6.04 18.89
N ALA A 33 27.12 -6.52 17.98
CA ALA A 33 27.44 -7.66 17.12
C ALA A 33 28.63 -7.37 16.21
N GLU A 34 28.73 -6.17 15.62
CA GLU A 34 29.88 -5.76 14.81
C GLU A 34 31.19 -5.76 15.60
N ARG A 35 31.17 -5.29 16.85
CA ARG A 35 32.34 -5.33 17.73
C ARG A 35 32.77 -6.75 18.06
N LYS A 36 31.81 -7.65 18.31
CA LYS A 36 32.08 -9.07 18.53
C LYS A 36 32.69 -9.70 17.27
N LYS A 37 32.14 -9.41 16.09
CA LYS A 37 32.68 -9.87 14.80
C LYS A 37 34.13 -9.43 14.61
N LYS A 38 34.45 -8.15 14.85
CA LYS A 38 35.83 -7.63 14.74
C LYS A 38 36.82 -8.34 15.67
N ARG A 39 36.37 -8.79 16.84
CA ARG A 39 37.22 -9.49 17.83
C ARG A 39 37.41 -10.96 17.52
N PHE A 40 36.37 -11.63 17.00
CA PHE A 40 36.33 -13.08 16.88
C PHE A 40 36.32 -13.61 15.43
N GLY A 41 36.39 -12.73 14.43
CA GLY A 41 36.65 -13.10 13.03
C GLY A 41 35.53 -13.88 12.35
N THR A 42 34.26 -13.63 12.67
CA THR A 42 33.12 -14.29 12.01
C THR A 42 32.81 -13.68 10.64
N GLU A 43 32.35 -14.50 9.68
CA GLU A 43 32.04 -14.08 8.30
C GLU A 43 30.87 -13.08 8.21
N THR A 44 30.82 -12.36 7.09
CA THR A 44 29.82 -11.31 6.82
C THR A 44 28.53 -11.93 6.32
N GLN A 45 27.54 -12.07 7.21
CA GLN A 45 26.19 -12.44 6.78
C GLN A 45 25.54 -11.26 6.07
N GLN A 46 25.01 -11.49 4.86
CA GLN A 46 24.20 -10.49 4.17
C GLN A 46 22.96 -10.16 5.01
N ARG A 47 22.57 -8.88 5.01
CA ARG A 47 21.37 -8.42 5.71
C ARG A 47 20.16 -9.17 5.15
N VAL A 48 19.45 -9.85 6.03
CA VAL A 48 18.17 -10.48 5.69
C VAL A 48 17.12 -9.37 5.68
N PRO A 49 16.24 -9.29 4.66
CA PRO A 49 15.14 -8.34 4.67
C PRO A 49 14.22 -8.58 5.88
N ALA A 50 13.71 -7.50 6.47
CA ALA A 50 12.78 -7.58 7.61
C ALA A 50 11.43 -8.17 7.18
N LYS A 51 10.93 -9.11 7.97
CA LYS A 51 9.64 -9.81 7.78
C LYS A 51 8.61 -9.39 8.82
N CYS A 52 9.07 -9.05 10.02
CA CYS A 52 8.21 -8.66 11.15
C CYS A 52 8.15 -7.14 11.29
N TRP A 53 6.95 -6.58 11.15
CA TRP A 53 6.69 -5.15 11.16
C TRP A 53 5.67 -4.78 12.24
N VAL A 54 5.96 -3.75 13.02
CA VAL A 54 5.08 -3.25 14.07
C VAL A 54 4.67 -1.81 13.75
N PRO A 55 3.36 -1.48 13.78
CA PRO A 55 2.90 -0.12 13.56
C PRO A 55 3.28 0.78 14.74
N PHE A 56 3.63 2.03 14.44
CA PHE A 56 3.80 3.05 15.47
C PHE A 56 2.47 3.41 16.15
N SER A 57 2.56 3.99 17.34
CA SER A 57 1.39 4.55 18.03
C SER A 57 0.70 5.61 17.17
N LYS A 58 -0.60 5.86 17.39
CA LYS A 58 -1.34 6.89 16.62
C LYS A 58 -0.67 8.27 16.68
N ARG A 59 -0.13 8.61 17.86
CA ARG A 59 0.59 9.86 18.11
C ARG A 59 1.87 9.92 17.27
N ASP A 60 2.68 8.88 17.34
CA ASP A 60 3.96 8.83 16.63
C ASP A 60 3.74 8.75 15.12
N ASN A 61 2.75 7.99 14.66
CA ASN A 61 2.36 7.93 13.25
C ASN A 61 2.07 9.34 12.68
N ALA A 62 1.27 10.13 13.41
CA ALA A 62 0.97 11.50 12.99
C ALA A 62 2.20 12.41 13.03
N ALA A 63 3.07 12.26 14.03
CA ALA A 63 4.30 13.03 14.15
C ALA A 63 5.30 12.70 13.02
N LEU A 64 5.46 11.41 12.71
CA LEU A 64 6.31 10.90 11.63
C LEU A 64 5.82 11.36 10.26
N GLU A 65 4.51 11.23 9.99
CA GLU A 65 3.93 11.69 8.73
C GLU A 65 4.06 13.20 8.57
N LYS A 66 3.81 13.97 9.64
CA LYS A 66 4.02 15.43 9.63
C LYS A 66 5.48 15.76 9.34
N ALA A 67 6.43 15.12 10.02
CA ALA A 67 7.85 15.33 9.81
C ALA A 67 8.28 15.01 8.38
N TYR A 68 7.76 13.92 7.81
CA TYR A 68 7.98 13.56 6.41
C TYR A 68 7.47 14.64 5.43
N GLN A 69 6.27 15.16 5.64
CA GLN A 69 5.70 16.22 4.80
C GLN A 69 6.44 17.55 4.92
N THR A 70 6.95 17.88 6.11
CA THR A 70 7.69 19.12 6.35
C THR A 70 9.20 19.00 6.13
N ASN A 71 9.69 17.85 5.63
CA ASN A 71 11.13 17.54 5.48
C ASN A 71 11.95 17.71 6.78
N TYR A 72 11.35 17.38 7.93
CA TYR A 72 12.05 17.34 9.20
C TYR A 72 12.83 16.02 9.32
N SER A 73 14.07 16.07 9.81
CA SER A 73 15.00 14.94 9.71
C SER A 73 14.76 13.85 10.74
N THR A 74 14.39 14.18 11.97
CA THR A 74 14.29 13.19 13.04
C THR A 74 13.05 13.32 13.93
N VAL A 75 12.53 12.25 14.50
CA VAL A 75 11.34 12.32 15.36
C VAL A 75 11.56 11.42 16.57
N PRO A 76 11.47 11.95 17.80
CA PRO A 76 11.45 11.11 18.99
C PRO A 76 10.13 10.35 19.04
N VAL A 77 10.18 9.05 19.25
CA VAL A 77 9.03 8.14 19.21
C VAL A 77 8.88 7.38 20.52
N ASN A 78 7.73 6.73 20.71
CA ASN A 78 7.30 6.09 21.95
C ASN A 78 7.03 7.10 23.06
N GLU A 79 6.31 6.67 24.09
CA GLU A 79 5.92 7.54 25.22
C GLU A 79 7.12 8.00 26.06
N ASP A 80 8.16 7.19 26.11
CA ASP A 80 9.38 7.42 26.89
C ASP A 80 10.45 8.24 26.14
N TYR A 81 10.26 8.47 24.84
CA TYR A 81 11.20 9.17 23.95
C TYR A 81 12.62 8.60 23.96
N LEU A 82 12.75 7.30 24.27
CA LEU A 82 14.07 6.66 24.31
C LEU A 82 14.59 6.29 22.91
N PHE A 83 13.70 6.33 21.92
CA PHE A 83 14.00 6.04 20.52
C PHE A 83 13.75 7.24 19.63
N GLU A 84 14.54 7.35 18.58
CA GLU A 84 14.42 8.39 17.57
C GLU A 84 14.40 7.74 16.19
N VAL A 85 13.51 8.23 15.33
CA VAL A 85 13.43 7.86 13.91
C VAL A 85 14.13 8.92 13.09
N ASP A 86 15.08 8.53 12.25
CA ASP A 86 15.62 9.34 11.15
C ASP A 86 14.75 9.12 9.91
N ILE A 87 13.99 10.15 9.55
CA ILE A 87 13.03 10.11 8.43
C ILE A 87 13.77 9.90 7.12
N SER A 88 14.89 10.58 6.91
CA SER A 88 15.63 10.53 5.64
C SER A 88 16.27 9.17 5.43
N LYS A 89 16.78 8.54 6.49
CA LYS A 89 17.43 7.23 6.41
C LYS A 89 16.48 6.05 6.53
N ARG A 90 15.24 6.28 6.99
CA ARG A 90 14.28 5.21 7.28
C ARG A 90 14.80 4.27 8.37
N GLU A 91 15.32 4.87 9.45
CA GLU A 91 16.00 4.15 10.53
C GLU A 91 15.42 4.56 11.89
N ILE A 92 15.22 3.61 12.79
CA ILE A 92 14.96 3.85 14.22
C ILE A 92 16.15 3.40 15.04
N ARG A 93 16.56 4.22 16.01
CA ARG A 93 17.68 3.92 16.91
C ARG A 93 17.41 4.37 18.34
N PRO A 94 18.04 3.72 19.33
CA PRO A 94 18.07 4.25 20.69
C PRO A 94 18.85 5.58 20.73
N VAL A 95 18.44 6.47 21.62
CA VAL A 95 19.06 7.80 21.79
C VAL A 95 20.17 7.77 22.85
N TYR A 96 19.93 7.09 23.97
CA TYR A 96 20.78 7.20 25.16
C TYR A 96 21.73 6.04 25.38
N TRP A 97 21.63 4.98 24.56
CA TRP A 97 22.54 3.85 24.62
C TRP A 97 22.91 3.37 23.23
N GLU A 98 24.04 2.69 23.14
CA GLU A 98 24.43 1.98 21.93
C GLU A 98 23.55 0.73 21.78
N GLY A 99 22.86 0.61 20.65
CA GLY A 99 21.99 -0.52 20.38
C GLY A 99 21.68 -0.68 18.90
N PRO A 100 20.90 -1.72 18.55
CA PRO A 100 20.57 -2.03 17.17
C PRO A 100 19.73 -0.93 16.53
N ILE A 101 19.97 -0.72 15.24
CA ILE A 101 19.24 0.20 14.37
C ILE A 101 18.34 -0.65 13.48
N PHE A 102 17.04 -0.35 13.45
CA PHE A 102 16.06 -1.08 12.66
C PHE A 102 15.51 -0.23 11.52
N GLU A 103 14.98 -0.91 10.51
CA GLU A 103 14.31 -0.27 9.39
C GLU A 103 12.96 0.32 9.84
N VAL A 104 12.66 1.51 9.32
CA VAL A 104 11.36 2.18 9.45
C VAL A 104 10.74 2.28 8.06
N ARG A 105 9.45 1.98 7.95
CA ARG A 105 8.77 1.96 6.66
C ARG A 105 7.48 2.74 6.70
N ARG A 106 7.33 3.66 5.75
CA ARG A 106 6.07 4.35 5.46
C ARG A 106 5.29 3.51 4.44
N ALA A 107 4.06 3.14 4.77
CA ALA A 107 3.24 2.25 3.96
C ALA A 107 1.84 2.82 3.71
N ILE A 108 1.45 2.73 2.44
CA ILE A 108 0.08 2.91 1.95
C ILE A 108 -0.41 1.65 1.22
N TRP A 109 0.53 0.88 0.66
CA TRP A 109 0.30 -0.40 0.01
C TRP A 109 0.84 -1.51 0.89
N PHE A 110 0.11 -2.62 0.94
CA PHE A 110 0.46 -3.82 1.70
C PHE A 110 0.41 -5.02 0.78
N THR A 111 1.35 -5.96 0.97
CA THR A 111 1.30 -7.28 0.34
C THR A 111 0.94 -8.32 1.38
N GLN A 112 0.27 -9.39 0.94
CA GLN A 112 0.03 -10.54 1.78
C GLN A 112 1.21 -11.52 1.62
N MET A 113 1.95 -11.74 2.70
CA MET A 113 3.07 -12.68 2.78
C MET A 113 2.78 -13.67 3.91
N ASP A 114 2.76 -14.96 3.60
CA ASP A 114 2.51 -16.03 4.58
C ASP A 114 1.23 -15.82 5.42
N GLY A 115 0.20 -15.23 4.81
CA GLY A 115 -1.09 -14.92 5.46
C GLY A 115 -1.10 -13.64 6.30
N SER A 116 0.03 -12.95 6.44
CA SER A 116 0.15 -11.66 7.13
C SER A 116 0.24 -10.49 6.15
N TRP A 117 -0.31 -9.33 6.53
CA TRP A 117 -0.17 -8.10 5.75
C TRP A 117 1.14 -7.40 6.11
N VAL A 118 2.03 -7.28 5.14
CA VAL A 118 3.35 -6.67 5.29
C VAL A 118 3.38 -5.34 4.52
N PRO A 119 3.90 -4.26 5.11
CA PRO A 119 4.08 -3.00 4.40
C PRO A 119 5.00 -3.16 3.19
N CYS A 120 4.54 -2.76 2.00
CA CYS A 120 5.33 -2.81 0.77
C CYS A 120 6.65 -2.03 0.91
N GLU A 121 7.73 -2.54 0.32
CA GLU A 121 8.98 -1.80 0.24
C GLU A 121 8.76 -0.44 -0.45
N GLU A 122 9.43 0.62 0.02
CA GLU A 122 9.20 2.00 -0.41
C GLU A 122 9.35 2.17 -1.94
N LYS A 123 10.34 1.54 -2.55
CA LYS A 123 10.56 1.60 -4.01
C LYS A 123 9.46 0.92 -4.81
N MET A 124 8.94 -0.21 -4.32
CA MET A 124 7.80 -0.91 -4.94
C MET A 124 6.52 -0.11 -4.74
N SER A 125 6.28 0.35 -3.51
CA SER A 125 5.10 1.12 -3.14
C SER A 125 4.97 2.40 -3.96
N LYS A 126 6.08 3.10 -4.23
CA LYS A 126 6.10 4.27 -5.10
C LYS A 126 5.65 3.97 -6.53
N GLN A 127 6.13 2.87 -7.11
CA GLN A 127 5.74 2.47 -8.47
C GLN A 127 4.26 2.09 -8.54
N ILE A 128 3.75 1.41 -7.51
CA ILE A 128 2.32 1.10 -7.39
C ILE A 128 1.50 2.39 -7.25
N GLU A 129 1.96 3.37 -6.48
CA GLU A 129 1.27 4.65 -6.33
C GLU A 129 1.24 5.46 -7.64
N GLU A 130 2.37 5.53 -8.35
CA GLU A 130 2.45 6.18 -9.66
C GLU A 130 1.52 5.53 -10.68
N GLY A 131 1.49 4.20 -10.74
CA GLY A 131 0.55 3.45 -11.59
C GLY A 131 -0.91 3.65 -11.19
N TYR A 132 -1.21 3.67 -9.89
CA TYR A 132 -2.56 3.91 -9.38
C TYR A 132 -3.10 5.29 -9.80
N LEU A 133 -2.26 6.33 -9.70
CA LEU A 133 -2.63 7.68 -10.12
C LEU A 133 -2.78 7.81 -11.64
N LYS A 134 -1.98 7.06 -12.41
CA LYS A 134 -2.02 7.02 -13.87
C LYS A 134 -3.29 6.34 -14.39
N HIS A 135 -3.62 5.15 -13.90
CA HIS A 135 -4.74 4.33 -14.39
C HIS A 135 -6.09 4.67 -13.75
N LYS A 136 -6.08 5.46 -12.66
CA LYS A 136 -7.26 5.96 -11.95
C LYS A 136 -8.34 4.89 -11.73
N PRO A 137 -8.01 3.72 -11.15
CA PRO A 137 -8.97 2.62 -10.97
C PRO A 137 -10.18 3.01 -10.10
N TYR A 138 -10.04 4.06 -9.28
CA TYR A 138 -11.12 4.66 -8.48
C TYR A 138 -12.22 5.36 -9.29
N GLN A 139 -12.02 5.59 -10.59
CA GLN A 139 -13.05 6.16 -11.47
C GLN A 139 -13.86 5.07 -12.18
N LYS A 140 -13.41 3.82 -12.17
CA LYS A 140 -14.05 2.71 -12.87
C LYS A 140 -15.26 2.23 -12.04
N PRO A 141 -16.46 2.05 -12.64
CA PRO A 141 -17.60 1.52 -11.91
C PRO A 141 -17.30 0.10 -11.46
N VAL A 142 -17.48 -0.17 -10.16
CA VAL A 142 -17.32 -1.52 -9.59
C VAL A 142 -18.43 -2.39 -10.15
N VAL A 143 -18.16 -3.14 -11.21
CA VAL A 143 -19.07 -4.18 -11.68
C VAL A 143 -19.05 -5.29 -10.62
N LYS A 144 -20.03 -5.26 -9.71
CA LYS A 144 -20.33 -6.43 -8.89
C LYS A 144 -20.84 -7.50 -9.84
N SER A 145 -20.09 -8.60 -9.98
CA SER A 145 -20.61 -9.81 -10.61
C SER A 145 -21.87 -10.22 -9.84
N VAL A 146 -23.04 -10.05 -10.46
CA VAL A 146 -24.29 -10.56 -9.91
C VAL A 146 -24.21 -12.07 -10.03
N GLU A 147 -24.06 -12.75 -8.90
CA GLU A 147 -24.23 -14.20 -8.81
C GLU A 147 -25.64 -14.54 -9.32
N GLU A 148 -25.71 -15.45 -10.30
CA GLU A 148 -26.96 -15.93 -10.89
C GLU A 148 -27.84 -16.53 -9.81
N ILE A 149 -28.97 -15.88 -9.51
CA ILE A 149 -30.04 -16.50 -8.73
C ILE A 149 -30.82 -17.36 -9.73
N ASP A 150 -30.62 -18.67 -9.66
CA ASP A 150 -31.48 -19.67 -10.29
C ASP A 150 -32.91 -19.51 -9.75
N ILE A 151 -33.81 -18.97 -10.59
CA ILE A 151 -35.24 -18.99 -10.33
C ILE A 151 -35.80 -20.17 -11.13
N THR A 152 -36.02 -21.30 -10.46
CA THR A 152 -36.84 -22.38 -11.00
C THR A 152 -38.32 -21.98 -10.96
N GLU A 153 -39.01 -22.29 -12.05
CA GLU A 153 -40.37 -21.86 -12.41
C GLU A 153 -41.47 -22.38 -11.48
N ALA A 154 -42.52 -21.58 -11.26
CA ALA A 154 -43.90 -22.05 -11.14
C ALA A 154 -44.92 -20.98 -11.60
N ALA A 155 -45.77 -21.38 -12.53
CA ALA A 155 -46.78 -20.66 -13.31
C ALA A 155 -47.84 -19.83 -12.53
N ASN A 156 -48.26 -18.68 -13.09
CA ASN A 156 -49.56 -18.50 -13.78
C ASN A 156 -49.93 -17.00 -14.00
N GLY A 157 -50.45 -16.69 -15.19
CA GLY A 157 -51.53 -15.68 -15.38
C GLY A 157 -51.18 -14.33 -16.03
N ASN A 158 -51.43 -14.24 -17.34
CA ASN A 158 -51.92 -13.12 -18.17
C ASN A 158 -51.56 -11.66 -17.83
N ASP A 159 -50.89 -10.94 -18.75
CA ASP A 159 -51.38 -9.70 -19.40
C ASP A 159 -50.37 -9.13 -20.44
N GLU A 160 -50.90 -8.38 -21.42
CA GLU A 160 -50.33 -7.87 -22.69
C GLU A 160 -49.01 -7.04 -22.64
N PRO A 161 -48.29 -6.89 -23.78
CA PRO A 161 -46.92 -6.40 -23.81
C PRO A 161 -46.81 -4.88 -23.91
N SER A 162 -46.21 -4.22 -22.90
CA SER A 162 -45.66 -2.87 -23.07
C SER A 162 -44.15 -2.94 -23.33
N ASN A 163 -43.79 -2.74 -24.60
CA ASN A 163 -42.42 -2.78 -25.09
C ASN A 163 -41.66 -1.50 -24.66
N LYS A 164 -40.89 -1.57 -23.57
CA LYS A 164 -39.81 -0.62 -23.28
C LYS A 164 -38.47 -1.32 -23.49
N PRO A 165 -37.54 -0.77 -24.28
CA PRO A 165 -36.25 -1.41 -24.49
C PRO A 165 -35.44 -1.31 -23.20
N VAL A 166 -35.34 -2.43 -22.48
CA VAL A 166 -34.37 -2.63 -21.41
C VAL A 166 -33.00 -2.64 -22.07
N LYS A 167 -32.23 -1.56 -21.91
CA LYS A 167 -30.82 -1.52 -22.32
C LYS A 167 -30.07 -2.57 -21.51
N LYS A 168 -29.60 -3.63 -22.18
CA LYS A 168 -28.62 -4.57 -21.63
C LYS A 168 -27.37 -3.77 -21.24
N PRO A 169 -26.77 -3.97 -20.07
CA PRO A 169 -25.48 -3.37 -19.77
C PRO A 169 -24.46 -3.97 -20.73
N GLU A 170 -23.90 -3.10 -21.58
CA GLU A 170 -22.75 -3.38 -22.41
C GLU A 170 -21.59 -3.66 -21.46
N VAL A 171 -21.25 -4.95 -21.32
CA VAL A 171 -20.08 -5.38 -20.55
C VAL A 171 -18.88 -4.96 -21.39
N GLU A 172 -18.39 -3.75 -21.16
CA GLU A 172 -17.09 -3.32 -21.66
C GLU A 172 -16.06 -4.32 -21.13
N GLU A 173 -15.47 -5.11 -22.03
CA GLU A 173 -14.43 -6.07 -21.73
C GLU A 173 -13.20 -5.27 -21.25
N TYR A 174 -13.08 -5.12 -19.93
CA TYR A 174 -12.05 -4.30 -19.31
C TYR A 174 -10.68 -4.90 -19.60
N ILE A 175 -9.92 -4.28 -20.49
CA ILE A 175 -8.52 -4.64 -20.70
C ILE A 175 -7.79 -4.31 -19.39
N GLU A 176 -7.33 -5.35 -18.70
CA GLU A 176 -6.51 -5.23 -17.49
C GLU A 176 -5.21 -4.49 -17.84
N GLU A 177 -5.15 -3.19 -17.51
CA GLU A 177 -3.98 -2.35 -17.73
C GLU A 177 -2.85 -2.79 -16.80
N LYS A 178 -1.79 -3.34 -17.38
CA LYS A 178 -0.60 -3.83 -16.66
C LYS A 178 0.38 -2.69 -16.43
N GLU A 179 0.76 -2.46 -15.18
CA GLU A 179 1.89 -1.58 -14.83
C GLU A 179 3.10 -2.44 -14.48
N TYR A 180 4.09 -2.48 -15.37
CA TYR A 180 5.31 -3.25 -15.19
C TYR A 180 6.23 -2.60 -14.16
N LEU A 181 6.72 -3.40 -13.20
CA LEU A 181 7.65 -2.91 -12.19
C LEU A 181 9.09 -2.93 -12.70
N LEU A 182 9.88 -1.99 -12.21
CA LEU A 182 11.26 -1.71 -12.58
C LEU A 182 12.23 -2.16 -11.48
N GLY A 183 13.50 -2.33 -11.87
CA GLY A 183 14.59 -2.64 -10.94
C GLY A 183 14.56 -4.09 -10.44
N PRO A 184 14.62 -4.34 -9.11
CA PRO A 184 14.65 -5.70 -8.57
C PRO A 184 13.35 -6.48 -8.80
N TYR A 185 12.28 -5.80 -9.21
CA TYR A 185 10.96 -6.39 -9.47
C TYR A 185 10.72 -6.65 -10.97
N LEU A 186 11.76 -6.62 -11.80
CA LEU A 186 11.63 -6.79 -13.25
C LEU A 186 10.94 -8.13 -13.58
N GLY A 187 9.96 -8.08 -14.48
CA GLY A 187 9.14 -9.23 -14.86
C GLY A 187 7.85 -9.36 -14.03
N GLN A 188 7.74 -8.63 -12.92
CA GLN A 188 6.48 -8.48 -12.18
C GLN A 188 5.68 -7.30 -12.73
N TYR A 189 4.36 -7.37 -12.61
CA TYR A 189 3.46 -6.29 -12.96
C TYR A 189 2.28 -6.21 -12.01
N VAL A 190 1.69 -5.01 -11.97
CA VAL A 190 0.55 -4.69 -11.11
C VAL A 190 -0.68 -4.50 -11.97
N VAL A 191 -1.78 -5.13 -11.57
CA VAL A 191 -3.11 -4.92 -12.15
C VAL A 191 -4.02 -4.33 -11.09
N TYR A 192 -4.56 -3.14 -11.35
CA TYR A 192 -5.48 -2.47 -10.42
C TYR A 192 -6.90 -2.99 -10.64
N THR A 193 -7.37 -3.86 -9.72
CA THR A 193 -8.68 -4.51 -9.82
C THR A 193 -9.80 -3.72 -9.16
N SER A 194 -9.46 -2.80 -8.26
CA SER A 194 -10.43 -1.98 -7.53
C SER A 194 -9.84 -0.62 -7.15
N SER A 195 -10.67 0.25 -6.58
CA SER A 195 -10.24 1.49 -5.95
C SER A 195 -9.26 1.26 -4.79
N THR A 196 -9.25 0.09 -4.15
CA THR A 196 -8.41 -0.19 -2.98
C THR A 196 -7.56 -1.47 -3.11
N HIS A 197 -7.69 -2.21 -4.21
CA HIS A 197 -7.01 -3.49 -4.38
C HIS A 197 -6.29 -3.53 -5.72
N ALA A 198 -5.11 -4.16 -5.70
CA ALA A 198 -4.31 -4.45 -6.87
C ALA A 198 -3.70 -5.85 -6.73
N TRP A 199 -3.52 -6.52 -7.85
CA TRP A 199 -2.85 -7.81 -7.91
C TRP A 199 -1.42 -7.61 -8.38
N LEU A 200 -0.47 -8.26 -7.71
CA LEU A 200 0.93 -8.31 -8.09
C LEU A 200 1.18 -9.70 -8.71
N LEU A 201 1.58 -9.73 -9.98
CA LEU A 201 1.78 -10.95 -10.78
C LEU A 201 3.19 -11.02 -11.36
#